data_AF-B3N1X9-F1
#
_entry.id   AF-B3N1X9-F1
#
_cell.length_a   1.000
_cell.length_b   1.000
_cell.length_c   1.000
_cell.angle_alpha   90.00
_cell.angle_beta   90.00
_cell.angle_gamma   90.00
#
_symmetry.space_group_name_H-M   'P 1'
#
loop_
_entity.id
_entity.type
_entity.pdbx_description
1 polymer ?
#
loop_
_entity_poly.entity_id
_entity_poly.type
_entity_poly.pdbx_seq_one_letter_code
_entity_poly.pdbx_strand_id
1 'polypeptide(L)'
;MCSRLYFVMLLVAVAKFPLEAGCRFEFTNVNCTSFDKKFGEFEYCFLKSVNRSYKYLSAKLQLYQLPITKILINLVMWKRYNGYKPFLYNITVDFCKFINNRKSNPVANFVFESYQSFSNLNHSCPFNHDLIMDKLSIEIMNHRMTKILPFPEGDYLFETTWFRSRARTFVIKIYGTLS
;
A
#
# COMPACT_ATOMS: atom_id res chain seq x y z
N MET A 1 13.78 -10.79 11.49
CA MET A 1 13.55 -9.36 11.75
C MET A 1 14.72 -8.61 11.12
N CYS A 2 14.47 -7.55 10.34
CA CYS A 2 15.53 -6.69 9.79
C CYS A 2 16.16 -5.91 10.97
N SER A 3 16.94 -6.63 11.78
CA SER A 3 17.61 -6.15 12.97
C SER A 3 19.07 -5.91 12.59
N ARG A 4 19.59 -4.72 12.90
CA ARG A 4 21.00 -4.39 12.74
C ARG A 4 21.84 -5.44 13.48
N LEU A 5 22.46 -6.37 12.76
CA LEU A 5 23.52 -7.22 13.32
C LEU A 5 24.75 -6.32 13.52
N TYR A 6 24.90 -5.78 14.72
CA TYR A 6 26.17 -5.19 15.15
C TYR A 6 27.13 -6.34 15.44
N PHE A 7 27.97 -6.68 14.46
CA PHE A 7 29.08 -7.60 14.66
C PHE A 7 30.14 -6.90 15.51
N VAL A 8 30.24 -7.26 16.80
CA VAL A 8 31.33 -6.83 17.68
C VAL A 8 32.57 -7.62 17.27
N MET A 9 33.32 -7.13 16.28
CA MET A 9 34.65 -7.66 15.95
C MET A 9 35.68 -7.05 16.91
N LEU A 10 36.30 -7.91 17.72
CA LEU A 10 37.51 -7.60 18.48
C LEU A 10 38.68 -7.43 17.50
N LEU A 11 39.25 -6.21 17.45
CA LEU A 11 40.65 -5.88 17.12
C LEU A 11 41.31 -6.44 15.83
N VAL A 12 40.99 -5.91 14.64
CA VAL A 12 41.99 -5.62 13.57
C VAL A 12 41.51 -4.44 12.73
N ALA A 13 42.41 -3.49 12.45
CA ALA A 13 42.18 -2.33 11.60
C ALA A 13 41.93 -2.76 10.14
N VAL A 14 40.67 -2.77 9.73
CA VAL A 14 40.24 -2.71 8.34
C VAL A 14 39.18 -1.62 8.29
N ALA A 15 39.31 -0.67 7.37
CA ALA A 15 38.36 0.42 7.19
C ALA A 15 36.93 -0.13 7.25
N LYS A 16 36.19 0.24 8.30
CA LYS A 16 34.77 -0.07 8.43
C LYS A 16 34.05 0.75 7.37
N PHE A 17 33.99 0.25 6.13
CA PHE A 17 32.89 0.61 5.26
C PHE A 17 31.65 -0.01 5.89
N PRO A 18 30.68 0.78 6.40
CA PRO A 18 29.41 0.20 6.76
C PRO A 18 28.79 -0.31 5.46
N LEU A 19 28.88 -1.62 5.23
CA LEU A 19 28.03 -2.27 4.25
C LEU A 19 26.64 -2.28 4.88
N GLU A 20 25.93 -1.15 4.83
CA GLU A 20 24.51 -1.12 5.15
C GLU A 20 23.77 -1.86 4.03
N ALA A 21 23.76 -3.19 4.09
CA ALA A 21 22.76 -4.01 3.43
C ALA A 21 21.43 -3.79 4.18
N GLY A 22 20.83 -2.62 3.97
CA GLY A 22 19.52 -2.29 4.48
C GLY A 22 18.47 -2.92 3.60
N CYS A 23 17.48 -3.59 4.20
CA CYS A 23 16.30 -4.07 3.50
C CYS A 23 15.70 -2.93 2.66
N ARG A 24 15.44 -3.18 1.38
CA ARG A 24 14.86 -2.23 0.43
C ARG A 24 13.56 -2.78 -0.13
N PHE A 25 12.52 -1.95 -0.09
CA PHE A 25 11.26 -2.25 -0.76
C PHE A 25 11.33 -1.81 -2.22
N GLU A 26 10.84 -2.67 -3.12
CA GLU A 26 10.65 -2.38 -4.54
C GLU A 26 9.24 -2.78 -5.00
N PHE A 27 8.59 -1.92 -5.79
CA PHE A 27 7.37 -2.31 -6.50
C PHE A 27 7.71 -3.25 -7.64
N THR A 28 6.95 -4.33 -7.76
CA THR A 28 7.12 -5.34 -8.83
C THR A 28 5.97 -5.33 -9.82
N ASN A 29 4.73 -5.11 -9.37
CA ASN A 29 3.57 -5.04 -10.24
C ASN A 29 2.40 -4.31 -9.59
N VAL A 30 1.43 -3.87 -10.41
CA VAL A 30 0.13 -3.38 -9.97
C VAL A 30 -0.96 -3.89 -10.89
N ASN A 31 -2.08 -4.34 -10.33
CA ASN A 31 -3.27 -4.71 -11.08
C ASN A 31 -4.50 -4.08 -10.44
N CYS A 32 -5.22 -3.28 -11.22
CA CYS A 32 -6.49 -2.70 -10.83
C CYS A 32 -7.60 -3.30 -11.71
N THR A 33 -8.69 -3.76 -11.10
CA THR A 33 -9.82 -4.36 -11.81
C THR A 33 -11.13 -3.73 -11.34
N SER A 34 -11.97 -3.32 -12.30
CA SER A 34 -13.34 -2.88 -12.06
C SER A 34 -14.34 -3.95 -12.47
N PHE A 35 -15.21 -4.32 -11.53
CA PHE A 35 -16.29 -5.30 -11.74
C PHE A 35 -17.63 -4.62 -11.98
N ASP A 36 -17.92 -3.53 -11.28
CA ASP A 36 -19.11 -2.72 -11.49
C ASP A 36 -18.75 -1.44 -12.26
N LYS A 37 -18.66 -1.56 -13.59
CA LYS A 37 -18.32 -0.44 -14.49
C LYS A 37 -19.39 0.66 -14.50
N LYS A 38 -20.62 0.37 -14.06
CA LYS A 38 -21.67 1.40 -13.90
C LYS A 38 -21.45 2.25 -12.66
N PHE A 39 -20.69 1.74 -11.69
CA PHE A 39 -20.31 2.49 -10.49
C PHE A 39 -19.02 3.28 -10.71
N GLY A 40 -18.03 2.69 -11.36
CA GLY A 40 -16.80 3.38 -11.73
C GLY A 40 -15.81 2.51 -12.49
N GLU A 41 -14.77 3.13 -13.04
CA GLU A 41 -13.71 2.45 -13.78
C GLU A 41 -12.35 3.12 -13.54
N PHE A 42 -11.28 2.32 -13.52
CA PHE A 42 -9.93 2.88 -13.45
C PHE A 42 -9.58 3.49 -14.80
N GLU A 43 -9.40 4.81 -14.83
CA GLU A 43 -8.89 5.52 -16.01
C GLU A 43 -7.42 5.15 -16.25
N TYR A 44 -6.65 5.05 -15.18
CA TYR A 44 -5.30 4.52 -15.21
C TYR A 44 -4.93 3.85 -13.89
N CYS A 45 -4.01 2.88 -13.97
CA CYS A 45 -3.40 2.23 -12.82
C CYS A 45 -2.08 1.60 -13.28
N PHE A 46 -0.95 2.20 -12.91
CA PHE A 46 0.35 1.77 -13.40
C PHE A 46 1.47 2.04 -12.41
N LEU A 47 2.58 1.32 -12.64
CA LEU A 47 3.89 1.65 -12.10
C LEU A 47 4.71 2.35 -13.18
N LYS A 48 5.41 3.42 -12.82
CA LYS A 48 6.33 4.10 -13.74
C LYS A 48 7.73 4.17 -13.14
N SER A 49 8.71 3.70 -13.91
CA SER A 49 10.13 3.86 -13.61
C SER A 49 10.61 5.15 -14.26
N VAL A 50 11.02 6.11 -13.45
CA VAL A 50 11.59 7.38 -13.96
C VAL A 50 13.09 7.23 -14.15
N ASN A 51 13.75 6.56 -13.21
CA ASN A 51 15.15 6.18 -13.31
C ASN A 51 15.38 4.84 -12.57
N ARG A 52 16.65 4.41 -12.43
CA ARG A 52 16.99 3.12 -11.78
C ARG A 52 16.53 3.03 -10.32
N SER A 53 16.49 4.15 -9.61
CA SER A 53 16.20 4.20 -8.17
C SER A 53 14.81 4.71 -7.83
N TYR A 54 14.20 5.49 -8.73
CA TYR A 54 12.91 6.13 -8.53
C TYR A 54 11.84 5.48 -9.42
N LYS A 55 10.93 4.78 -8.73
CA LYS A 55 9.67 4.25 -9.27
C LYS A 55 8.51 4.81 -8.45
N TYR A 56 7.35 4.94 -9.09
CA TYR A 56 6.13 5.35 -8.40
C TYR A 56 4.92 4.60 -8.92
N LEU A 57 3.87 4.58 -8.11
CA LEU A 57 2.55 4.07 -8.45
C LEU A 57 1.59 5.25 -8.63
N SER A 58 0.84 5.28 -9.74
CA SER A 58 -0.27 6.22 -9.94
C SER A 58 -1.52 5.45 -10.34
N ALA A 59 -2.66 5.82 -9.77
CA ALA A 59 -3.97 5.28 -10.12
C ALA A 59 -5.05 6.36 -10.03
N LYS A 60 -6.01 6.33 -10.96
CA LYS A 60 -7.21 7.16 -10.94
C LYS A 60 -8.43 6.30 -11.19
N LEU A 61 -9.37 6.37 -10.26
CA LEU A 61 -10.67 5.74 -10.33
C LEU A 61 -11.72 6.81 -10.66
N GLN A 62 -12.29 6.73 -11.85
CA GLN A 62 -13.44 7.53 -12.24
C GLN A 62 -14.70 6.97 -11.61
N LEU A 63 -15.51 7.83 -10.98
CA LEU A 63 -16.74 7.43 -10.30
C LEU A 63 -17.95 8.01 -11.04
N TYR A 64 -18.88 7.14 -11.42
CA TYR A 64 -20.08 7.53 -12.17
C TYR A 64 -21.32 7.68 -11.28
N GLN A 65 -21.25 7.21 -10.03
CA GLN A 65 -22.32 7.37 -9.05
C GLN A 65 -21.78 8.02 -7.78
N LEU A 66 -22.14 9.28 -7.57
CA LEU A 66 -21.78 10.12 -6.45
C LEU A 66 -23.07 10.63 -5.76
N PRO A 67 -23.05 11.00 -4.47
CA PRO A 67 -21.94 10.91 -3.50
C PRO A 67 -21.62 9.47 -3.06
N ILE A 68 -20.35 9.18 -2.73
CA ILE A 68 -20.01 7.99 -1.93
C ILE A 68 -20.15 8.34 -0.45
N THR A 69 -21.20 7.80 0.18
CA THR A 69 -21.49 7.95 1.61
C THR A 69 -21.12 6.71 2.44
N LYS A 70 -21.07 5.54 1.80
CA LYS A 70 -20.76 4.26 2.44
C LYS A 70 -20.09 3.32 1.46
N ILE A 71 -18.89 2.86 1.81
CA ILE A 71 -18.15 1.87 1.05
C ILE A 71 -17.32 1.02 2.02
N LEU A 72 -17.37 -0.30 1.85
CA LEU A 72 -16.54 -1.21 2.65
C LEU A 72 -15.28 -1.53 1.88
N ILE A 73 -14.14 -1.54 2.57
CA ILE A 73 -12.85 -1.93 2.01
C ILE A 73 -12.34 -3.09 2.83
N ASN A 74 -12.12 -4.23 2.19
CA ASN A 74 -11.35 -5.32 2.76
C ASN A 74 -9.90 -5.16 2.33
N LEU A 75 -8.98 -5.15 3.29
CA LEU A 75 -7.55 -5.11 3.08
C LEU A 75 -6.96 -6.44 3.53
N VAL A 76 -6.26 -7.11 2.61
CA VAL A 76 -5.51 -8.34 2.88
C VAL A 76 -4.07 -8.14 2.47
N MET A 77 -3.17 -8.36 3.42
CA MET A 77 -1.75 -8.47 3.14
C MET A 77 -1.41 -9.95 2.94
N TRP A 78 -0.72 -10.25 1.85
CA TRP A 78 -0.28 -11.59 1.50
C TRP A 78 1.25 -11.61 1.46
N LYS A 79 1.83 -12.73 1.88
CA LYS A 79 3.26 -12.99 1.72
C LYS A 79 3.47 -14.25 0.90
N ARG A 80 4.44 -14.21 -0.01
CA ARG A 80 4.79 -15.36 -0.85
C ARG A 80 5.66 -16.34 -0.07
N TYR A 81 5.21 -17.58 -0.07
CA TYR A 81 5.96 -18.77 0.33
C TYR A 81 5.88 -19.75 -0.86
N ASN A 82 5.31 -20.94 -0.68
CA ASN A 82 4.87 -21.82 -1.77
C ASN A 82 3.56 -21.31 -2.39
N GLY A 83 3.56 -20.06 -2.86
CA GLY A 83 2.37 -19.28 -3.24
C GLY A 83 2.04 -18.18 -2.23
N TYR A 84 1.13 -17.28 -2.61
CA TYR A 84 0.67 -16.19 -1.74
C TYR A 84 -0.26 -16.75 -0.65
N LYS A 85 0.11 -16.50 0.61
CA LYS A 85 -0.71 -16.85 1.78
C LYS A 85 -1.06 -15.59 2.57
N PRO A 86 -2.24 -15.50 3.21
CA PRO A 86 -2.57 -14.37 4.06
C PRO A 86 -1.51 -14.18 5.13
N PHE A 87 -1.08 -12.94 5.35
CA PHE A 87 -0.01 -12.58 6.26
C PHE A 87 -0.40 -11.34 7.06
N LEU A 88 -0.30 -11.43 8.39
CA LEU A 88 -0.48 -10.37 9.38
C LEU A 88 -1.88 -9.71 9.43
N TYR A 89 -2.42 -9.23 8.31
CA TYR A 89 -3.66 -8.45 8.26
C TYR A 89 -4.65 -8.97 7.22
N ASN A 90 -5.87 -9.22 7.68
CA ASN A 90 -7.07 -9.39 6.88
C ASN A 90 -8.20 -8.66 7.62
N ILE A 91 -8.46 -7.41 7.24
CA ILE A 91 -9.41 -6.54 7.94
C ILE A 91 -10.41 -5.95 6.96
N THR A 92 -11.62 -5.67 7.45
CA THR A 92 -12.62 -4.95 6.67
C THR A 92 -13.05 -3.71 7.43
N VAL A 93 -13.04 -2.56 6.75
CA VAL A 93 -13.41 -1.26 7.33
C VAL A 93 -14.49 -0.59 6.49
N ASP A 94 -15.41 0.11 7.14
CA ASP A 94 -16.25 1.10 6.48
C ASP A 94 -15.42 2.36 6.28
N PHE A 95 -15.03 2.64 5.04
CA PHE A 95 -14.07 3.69 4.72
C PHE A 95 -14.54 5.07 5.18
N CYS A 96 -15.82 5.39 4.99
CA CYS A 96 -16.36 6.68 5.41
C CYS A 96 -16.38 6.85 6.92
N LYS A 97 -16.73 5.79 7.66
CA LYS A 97 -16.65 5.81 9.13
C LYS A 97 -15.21 5.91 9.62
N PHE A 98 -14.29 5.20 8.96
CA PHE A 98 -12.87 5.19 9.28
C PHE A 98 -12.23 6.58 9.07
N ILE A 99 -12.52 7.25 7.95
CA ILE A 99 -12.00 8.60 7.70
C ILE A 99 -12.44 9.59 8.77
N ASN A 100 -13.70 9.52 9.22
CA ASN A 100 -14.21 10.37 10.29
C ASN A 100 -13.62 10.04 11.67
N ASN A 101 -13.23 8.79 11.90
CA ASN A 101 -12.57 8.36 13.14
C ASN A 101 -11.42 7.40 12.86
N ARG A 102 -10.28 7.96 12.44
CA ARG A 102 -9.09 7.17 12.06
C ARG A 102 -8.55 6.29 13.20
N LYS A 103 -8.77 6.69 14.46
CA LYS A 103 -8.34 5.93 15.65
C LYS A 103 -9.10 4.62 15.84
N SER A 104 -10.24 4.44 15.16
CA SER A 104 -11.07 3.24 15.25
C SER A 104 -10.37 1.96 14.75
N ASN A 105 -9.38 2.08 13.85
CA ASN A 105 -8.65 0.94 13.33
C ASN A 105 -7.17 1.32 13.08
N PRO A 106 -6.24 0.97 13.98
CA PRO A 106 -4.82 1.31 13.85
C PRO A 106 -4.15 0.76 12.60
N VAL A 107 -4.55 -0.44 12.15
CA VAL A 107 -4.00 -1.07 10.94
C VAL A 107 -4.43 -0.31 9.68
N ALA A 108 -5.72 0.00 9.57
CA ALA A 108 -6.21 0.84 8.47
C ALA A 108 -5.60 2.25 8.52
N ASN A 109 -5.39 2.80 9.71
CA ASN A 109 -4.70 4.08 9.89
C ASN A 109 -3.25 4.04 9.36
N PHE A 110 -2.49 3.01 9.70
CA PHE A 110 -1.13 2.82 9.18
C PHE A 110 -1.13 2.73 7.65
N VAL A 111 -2.05 1.98 7.06
CA VAL A 111 -2.15 1.87 5.60
C VAL A 111 -2.53 3.21 4.97
N PHE A 112 -3.56 3.88 5.48
CA PHE A 112 -4.03 5.17 4.97
C PHE A 112 -2.95 6.25 5.01
N GLU A 113 -2.26 6.39 6.14
CA GLU A 113 -1.14 7.33 6.28
C GLU A 113 0.02 7.06 5.31
N SER A 114 0.17 5.81 4.83
CA SER A 114 1.24 5.46 3.88
C SER A 114 1.02 6.08 2.50
N TYR A 115 -0.21 6.43 2.14
CA TYR A 115 -0.53 7.01 0.84
C TYR A 115 -1.33 8.31 0.87
N GLN A 116 -1.88 8.73 2.02
CA GLN A 116 -2.80 9.88 2.10
C GLN A 116 -2.24 11.15 1.46
N SER A 117 -0.94 11.44 1.63
CA SER A 117 -0.27 12.63 1.08
C SER A 117 -0.07 12.58 -0.44
N PHE A 118 -0.25 11.42 -1.04
CA PHE A 118 -0.18 11.16 -2.48
C PHE A 118 -1.57 10.96 -3.08
N SER A 119 -2.62 11.32 -2.35
CA SER A 119 -4.00 11.09 -2.79
C SER A 119 -4.90 12.26 -2.44
N ASN A 120 -6.05 12.34 -3.13
CA ASN A 120 -7.12 13.26 -2.75
C ASN A 120 -8.09 12.67 -1.71
N LEU A 121 -7.66 11.66 -0.94
CA LEU A 121 -8.53 10.93 -0.01
C LEU A 121 -8.59 11.53 1.40
N ASN A 122 -7.76 12.53 1.71
CA ASN A 122 -7.64 13.12 3.04
C ASN A 122 -8.66 14.26 3.29
N HIS A 123 -9.95 13.92 3.25
CA HIS A 123 -11.04 14.81 3.67
C HIS A 123 -12.22 13.97 4.15
N SER A 124 -13.19 14.59 4.84
CA SER A 124 -14.37 13.88 5.33
C SER A 124 -15.29 13.41 4.20
N CYS A 125 -15.97 12.28 4.41
CA CYS A 125 -17.08 11.89 3.54
C CYS A 125 -18.23 12.92 3.58
N PRO A 126 -19.06 13.02 2.52
CA PRO A 126 -19.07 12.20 1.32
C PRO A 126 -18.01 12.56 0.28
N PHE A 127 -17.58 11.57 -0.52
CA PHE A 127 -16.73 11.80 -1.69
C PHE A 127 -17.58 12.12 -2.91
N ASN A 128 -17.30 13.27 -3.53
CA ASN A 128 -18.06 13.85 -4.66
C ASN A 128 -17.18 14.07 -5.90
N HIS A 129 -16.08 13.34 -6.00
CA HIS A 129 -15.12 13.44 -7.09
C HIS A 129 -14.45 12.09 -7.31
N ASP A 130 -13.74 11.97 -8.42
CA ASP A 130 -12.87 10.83 -8.71
C ASP A 130 -11.83 10.61 -7.61
N LEU A 131 -11.43 9.36 -7.41
CA LEU A 131 -10.39 9.03 -6.43
C LEU A 131 -9.05 8.95 -7.15
N ILE A 132 -8.10 9.75 -6.69
CA ILE A 132 -6.79 9.91 -7.32
C ILE A 132 -5.72 9.57 -6.30
N MET A 133 -4.81 8.69 -6.72
CA MET A 133 -3.51 8.51 -6.10
C MET A 133 -2.45 8.85 -7.14
N ASP A 134 -1.69 9.90 -6.90
CA ASP A 134 -0.67 10.39 -7.81
C ASP A 134 0.73 10.23 -7.22
N LYS A 135 1.57 9.48 -7.94
CA LYS A 135 3.00 9.31 -7.68
C LYS A 135 3.32 8.86 -6.25
N LEU A 136 2.62 7.86 -5.75
CA LEU A 136 3.03 7.16 -4.54
C LEU A 136 4.45 6.61 -4.74
N SER A 137 5.42 7.22 -4.07
CA SER A 137 6.82 6.96 -4.34
C SER A 137 7.31 5.69 -3.66
N ILE A 138 8.29 5.04 -4.29
CA ILE A 138 8.95 3.89 -3.68
C ILE A 138 9.68 4.24 -2.38
N GLU A 139 10.18 5.47 -2.27
CA GLU A 139 10.89 5.96 -1.07
C GLU A 139 9.99 5.94 0.16
N ILE A 140 8.76 6.45 0.05
CA ILE A 140 7.81 6.49 1.16
C ILE A 140 7.40 5.06 1.54
N MET A 141 7.13 4.20 0.56
CA MET A 141 6.80 2.80 0.84
C MET A 141 7.97 2.06 1.50
N ASN A 142 9.20 2.29 1.04
CA ASN A 142 10.40 1.75 1.65
C ASN A 142 10.53 2.19 3.10
N HIS A 143 10.36 3.48 3.39
CA HIS A 143 10.40 4.00 4.76
C HIS A 143 9.32 3.37 5.66
N ARG A 144 8.07 3.27 5.18
CA ARG A 144 6.97 2.65 5.93
C ARG A 144 7.25 1.18 6.23
N MET A 145 7.80 0.44 5.27
CA MET A 145 8.04 -1.00 5.35
C MET A 145 9.31 -1.40 6.12
N THR A 146 10.30 -0.50 6.24
CA THR A 146 11.62 -0.81 6.83
C THR A 146 11.89 -0.07 8.14
N LYS A 147 11.32 1.11 8.34
CA LYS A 147 11.61 1.98 9.50
C LYS A 147 10.41 2.15 10.42
N ILE A 148 9.21 2.35 9.88
CA ILE A 148 8.01 2.57 10.70
C ILE A 148 7.47 1.26 11.25
N LEU A 149 7.17 0.31 10.37
CA LEU A 149 6.78 -1.05 10.75
C LEU A 149 7.68 -2.02 9.97
N PRO A 150 8.77 -2.52 10.57
CA PRO A 150 9.79 -3.30 9.86
C PRO A 150 9.27 -4.70 9.52
N PHE A 151 8.79 -4.86 8.29
CA PHE A 151 8.35 -6.15 7.77
C PHE A 151 9.56 -7.08 7.51
N PRO A 152 9.38 -8.41 7.61
CA PRO A 152 10.43 -9.35 7.24
C PRO A 152 10.67 -9.37 5.72
N GLU A 153 11.84 -9.79 5.27
CA GLU A 153 12.12 -9.94 3.83
C GLU A 153 11.14 -10.91 3.15
N GLY A 154 10.92 -10.70 1.86
CA GLY A 154 10.10 -11.54 0.99
C GLY A 154 9.25 -10.76 -0.02
N ASP A 155 8.49 -11.51 -0.82
CA ASP A 155 7.53 -10.93 -1.77
C ASP A 155 6.16 -10.77 -1.11
N TYR A 156 5.55 -9.61 -1.32
CA TYR A 156 4.29 -9.19 -0.74
C TYR A 156 3.26 -8.86 -1.82
N LEU A 157 2.00 -9.08 -1.49
CA LEU A 157 0.84 -8.58 -2.21
C LEU A 157 -0.07 -7.84 -1.22
N PHE A 158 -0.32 -6.57 -1.49
CA PHE A 158 -1.35 -5.79 -0.81
C PHE A 158 -2.59 -5.78 -1.68
N GLU A 159 -3.64 -6.43 -1.20
CA GLU A 159 -4.92 -6.52 -1.91
C GLU A 159 -5.97 -5.68 -1.18
N THR A 160 -6.61 -4.77 -1.89
CA THR A 160 -7.81 -4.07 -1.42
C THR A 160 -9.00 -4.42 -2.29
N THR A 161 -10.06 -4.89 -1.66
CA THR A 161 -11.33 -5.19 -2.32
C THR A 161 -12.40 -4.23 -1.80
N TRP A 162 -13.06 -3.54 -2.73
CA TRP A 162 -14.05 -2.52 -2.43
C TRP A 162 -15.44 -3.10 -2.65
N PHE A 163 -16.34 -2.82 -1.70
CA PHE A 163 -17.71 -3.33 -1.73
C PHE A 163 -18.71 -2.20 -1.53
N ARG A 164 -19.73 -2.21 -2.38
CA ARG A 164 -20.92 -1.37 -2.27
C ARG A 164 -22.13 -2.28 -2.13
N SER A 165 -22.98 -2.05 -1.13
CA SER A 165 -24.17 -2.87 -0.88
C SER A 165 -23.91 -4.39 -0.91
N ARG A 166 -22.74 -4.82 -0.38
CA ARG A 166 -22.22 -6.21 -0.37
C ARG A 166 -21.83 -6.79 -1.74
N ALA A 167 -21.89 -6.02 -2.82
CA ALA A 167 -21.35 -6.40 -4.12
C ALA A 167 -19.91 -5.91 -4.28
N ARG A 168 -19.04 -6.74 -4.88
CA ARG A 168 -17.64 -6.38 -5.18
C ARG A 168 -17.61 -5.38 -6.34
N THR A 169 -17.03 -4.20 -6.12
CA THR A 169 -16.95 -3.14 -7.14
C THR A 169 -15.57 -3.06 -7.78
N PHE A 170 -14.52 -2.99 -6.96
CA PHE A 170 -13.13 -2.80 -7.41
C PHE A 170 -12.19 -3.70 -6.64
N VAL A 171 -11.10 -4.11 -7.28
CA VAL A 171 -9.96 -4.76 -6.63
C VAL A 171 -8.68 -4.06 -7.08
N ILE A 172 -7.82 -3.74 -6.13
CA ILE A 172 -6.46 -3.24 -6.37
C ILE A 172 -5.48 -4.22 -5.73
N LYS A 173 -4.53 -4.70 -6.52
CA LYS A 173 -3.45 -5.60 -6.12
C LYS A 173 -2.11 -4.92 -6.37
N ILE A 174 -1.36 -4.64 -5.31
CA ILE A 174 -0.03 -4.04 -5.38
C ILE A 174 0.98 -5.09 -4.95
N TYR A 175 1.94 -5.38 -5.81
CA TYR A 175 3.00 -6.35 -5.58
C TYR A 175 4.31 -5.63 -5.31
N GLY A 176 5.08 -6.14 -4.34
CA GLY A 176 6.41 -5.63 -4.08
C GLY A 176 7.29 -6.64 -3.35
N THR A 177 8.59 -6.42 -3.42
CA THR A 177 9.61 -7.25 -2.79
C THR A 177 10.33 -6.42 -1.75
N LEU A 178 10.59 -7.01 -0.59
CA LEU A 178 11.46 -6.46 0.44
C LEU A 178 12.71 -7.35 0.54
N SER A 179 13.87 -6.82 0.16
CA SER A 179 15.15 -7.55 0.08
C SER A 179 16.33 -6.66 0.42
#